data_AF-D0P3J5-F1
#
_entry.id   AF-D0P3J5-F1
#
_cell.length_a   1.000
_cell.length_b   1.000
_cell.length_c   1.000
_cell.angle_alpha   90.00
_cell.angle_beta   90.00
_cell.angle_gamma   90.00
#
_symmetry.space_group_name_H-M   'P 1'
#
loop_
_entity.id
_entity.type
_entity.pdbx_description
1 polymer ?
#
loop_
_entity_poly.entity_id
_entity_poly.type
_entity_poly.pdbx_seq_one_letter_code
_entity_poly.pdbx_strand_id
1 'polypeptide(L)'
;MWSWRIWRRRTRASRSSTQKGDKEREAIASFLAGLYDRKVVTSAALESALQDVLEFAEDIEIDIPKTLPYLSEMVAPSVVAGSITIPQLVTMTEHLRYNGKAAKLIGATLAAVVSCEDEAKVQELLAAESVDFMALLAEANRNEEAVQTFYQDYALGFLM
;
A
#
# COMPACT_ATOMS: atom_id res chain seq x y z
N MET A 1 -4.86 28.79 -42.16
CA MET A 1 -3.46 28.95 -41.70
C MET A 1 -3.42 30.01 -40.59
N TRP A 2 -3.69 29.64 -39.33
CA TRP A 2 -3.53 30.53 -38.17
C TRP A 2 -2.93 29.75 -36.99
N SER A 3 -2.17 30.50 -36.20
CA SER A 3 -0.93 30.16 -35.52
C SER A 3 -1.10 29.39 -34.18
N TRP A 4 -0.43 28.24 -34.06
CA TRP A 4 -0.27 27.43 -32.84
C TRP A 4 0.75 28.03 -31.86
N ARG A 5 0.58 29.28 -31.42
CA ARG A 5 1.59 29.98 -30.60
C ARG A 5 1.21 30.31 -29.15
N ILE A 6 0.16 29.70 -28.58
CA ILE A 6 -0.28 29.99 -27.19
C ILE A 6 -0.03 28.83 -26.20
N TRP A 7 0.39 27.63 -26.64
CA TRP A 7 0.51 26.46 -25.75
C TRP A 7 1.95 26.04 -25.41
N ARG A 8 2.86 26.99 -25.17
CA ARG A 8 4.22 26.71 -24.65
C ARG A 8 4.63 27.60 -23.48
N ARG A 9 3.83 27.66 -22.41
CA ARG A 9 4.30 28.10 -21.08
C ARG A 9 3.48 27.47 -19.95
N ARG A 10 3.69 26.18 -19.65
CA ARG A 10 3.39 25.61 -18.31
C ARG A 10 4.01 24.22 -18.08
N THR A 11 5.33 24.11 -18.19
CA THR A 11 6.07 22.91 -17.75
C THR A 11 7.05 23.27 -16.64
N ARG A 12 6.52 23.78 -15.53
CA ARG A 12 7.28 23.96 -14.28
C ARG A 12 6.42 23.91 -13.01
N ALA A 13 5.29 23.18 -13.03
CA ALA A 13 4.38 23.04 -11.89
C ALA A 13 4.19 21.58 -11.42
N SER A 14 4.78 20.58 -12.09
CA SER A 14 4.54 19.16 -11.78
C SER A 14 5.41 18.57 -10.67
N ARG A 15 6.47 19.25 -10.22
CA ARG A 15 7.31 18.74 -9.11
C ARG A 15 6.86 19.21 -7.73
N SER A 16 6.24 20.38 -7.63
CA SER A 16 5.77 20.92 -6.34
C SER A 16 4.45 20.31 -5.88
N SER A 17 3.59 19.84 -6.80
CA SER A 17 2.33 19.18 -6.46
C SER A 17 2.54 17.76 -5.94
N THR A 18 3.46 16.99 -6.54
CA THR A 18 3.79 15.63 -6.09
C THR A 18 4.41 15.66 -4.69
N GLN A 19 5.43 16.50 -4.45
CA GLN A 19 6.02 16.62 -3.11
C GLN A 19 5.05 17.13 -2.04
N LYS A 20 4.06 17.96 -2.40
CA LYS A 20 2.99 18.35 -1.48
C LYS A 20 2.09 17.17 -1.14
N GLY A 21 1.65 16.42 -2.15
CA GLY A 21 0.84 15.23 -1.95
C GLY A 21 1.55 14.16 -1.11
N ASP A 22 2.86 13.99 -1.28
CA ASP A 22 3.65 13.04 -0.50
C ASP A 22 3.67 13.41 0.99
N LYS A 23 3.91 14.69 1.30
CA LYS A 23 3.86 15.22 2.68
C LYS A 23 2.47 15.19 3.30
N GLU A 24 1.43 15.44 2.49
CA GLU A 24 0.04 15.37 2.97
C GLU A 24 -0.33 13.92 3.31
N ARG A 25 0.08 12.93 2.51
CA ARG A 25 -0.16 11.50 2.81
C ARG A 25 0.59 11.04 4.04
N GLU A 26 1.86 11.41 4.17
CA GLU A 26 2.65 11.12 5.38
C GLU A 26 2.01 11.75 6.63
N ALA A 27 1.53 12.99 6.53
CA ALA A 27 0.82 13.65 7.62
C ALA A 27 -0.51 12.95 7.97
N ILE A 28 -1.27 12.47 6.98
CA ILE A 28 -2.51 11.70 7.21
C ILE A 28 -2.19 10.35 7.85
N ALA A 29 -1.17 9.63 7.37
CA ALA A 29 -0.76 8.34 7.91
C ALA A 29 -0.31 8.47 9.37
N SER A 30 0.54 9.46 9.66
CA SER A 30 0.97 9.79 11.03
C SER A 30 -0.21 10.25 11.90
N PHE A 31 -1.15 11.01 11.35
CA PHE A 31 -2.35 11.43 12.07
C PHE A 31 -3.25 10.26 12.45
N LEU A 32 -3.52 9.33 11.53
CA LEU A 32 -4.32 8.13 11.80
C LEU A 32 -3.66 7.21 12.83
N ALA A 33 -2.35 6.97 12.71
CA ALA A 33 -1.58 6.23 13.70
C ALA A 33 -1.62 6.90 15.08
N GLY A 34 -1.49 8.24 15.12
CA GLY A 34 -1.58 9.02 16.36
C GLY A 34 -2.97 9.03 17.00
N LEU A 35 -4.04 8.93 16.21
CA LEU A 35 -5.41 8.80 16.73
C LEU A 35 -5.65 7.42 17.36
N TYR A 36 -5.06 6.38 16.79
CA TYR A 36 -5.10 5.03 17.38
C TYR A 36 -4.31 4.95 18.69
N ASP A 37 -3.09 5.49 18.72
CA ASP A 37 -2.25 5.53 19.93
C ASP A 37 -2.96 6.25 21.09
N ARG A 38 -3.68 7.33 20.78
CA ARG A 38 -4.51 8.08 21.73
C ARG A 38 -5.85 7.41 22.08
N LYS A 39 -6.14 6.22 21.53
CA LYS A 39 -7.39 5.47 21.68
C LYS A 39 -8.64 6.25 21.29
N VAL A 40 -8.50 7.22 20.38
CA VAL A 40 -9.63 8.01 19.85
C VAL A 40 -10.36 7.22 18.77
N VAL A 41 -9.63 6.39 18.02
CA VAL A 41 -10.16 5.49 16.99
C VAL A 41 -9.77 4.05 17.34
N THR A 42 -10.72 3.13 17.22
CA THR A 42 -10.50 1.69 17.47
C THR A 42 -9.89 1.02 16.23
N SER A 43 -9.22 -0.12 16.42
CA SER A 43 -8.73 -0.94 15.30
C SER A 43 -9.85 -1.30 14.33
N ALA A 44 -11.01 -1.70 14.85
CA ALA A 44 -12.19 -2.04 14.04
C ALA A 44 -12.69 -0.87 13.18
N ALA A 45 -12.60 0.38 13.66
CA ALA A 45 -12.99 1.54 12.87
C ALA A 45 -11.98 1.84 11.75
N LEU A 46 -10.69 1.63 11.99
CA LEU A 46 -9.66 1.74 10.95
C LEU A 46 -9.79 0.64 9.90
N GLU A 47 -10.05 -0.59 10.34
CA GLU A 47 -10.30 -1.75 9.47
C GLU A 47 -11.50 -1.49 8.57
N SER A 48 -12.65 -1.11 9.12
CA SER A 48 -13.84 -0.78 8.31
C SER A 48 -13.56 0.35 7.32
N ALA A 49 -12.90 1.43 7.75
CA ALA A 49 -12.60 2.55 6.86
C ALA A 49 -11.65 2.16 5.72
N LEU A 50 -10.64 1.32 6.01
CA LEU A 50 -9.73 0.83 4.99
C LEU A 50 -10.42 -0.16 4.05
N GLN A 51 -11.34 -1.00 4.55
CA GLN A 51 -12.13 -1.91 3.73
C GLN A 51 -12.96 -1.13 2.71
N ASP A 52 -13.67 -0.09 3.16
CA ASP A 52 -14.47 0.78 2.29
C ASP A 52 -13.61 1.40 1.17
N VAL A 53 -12.40 1.86 1.50
CA VAL A 53 -11.47 2.43 0.51
C VAL A 53 -10.97 1.37 -0.47
N LEU A 54 -10.70 0.15 -0.01
CA LEU A 54 -10.23 -0.96 -0.84
C LEU A 54 -11.31 -1.47 -1.80
N GLU A 55 -12.60 -1.36 -1.45
CA GLU A 55 -13.70 -1.69 -2.36
C GLU A 55 -13.71 -0.77 -3.59
N PHE A 56 -13.39 0.52 -3.43
CA PHE A 56 -13.31 1.48 -4.53
C PHE A 56 -11.90 1.64 -5.10
N ALA A 57 -10.90 0.90 -4.60
CA ALA A 57 -9.51 1.09 -5.02
C ALA A 57 -9.30 0.86 -6.52
N GLU A 58 -10.09 -0.03 -7.14
CA GLU A 58 -10.04 -0.26 -8.59
C GLU A 58 -10.51 0.96 -9.39
N ASP A 59 -11.61 1.57 -8.97
CA ASP A 59 -12.17 2.76 -9.61
C ASP A 59 -11.24 3.96 -9.41
N ILE A 60 -10.68 4.12 -8.21
CA ILE A 60 -9.72 5.19 -7.92
C ILE A 60 -8.42 4.99 -8.72
N GLU A 61 -8.00 3.74 -8.99
CA GLU A 61 -6.80 3.47 -9.81
C GLU A 61 -6.96 3.90 -11.27
N ILE A 62 -8.20 3.94 -11.80
CA ILE A 62 -8.48 4.45 -13.16
C ILE A 62 -8.02 5.91 -13.29
N ASP A 63 -8.32 6.72 -12.26
CA ASP A 63 -7.95 8.13 -12.24
C ASP A 63 -6.53 8.36 -11.70
N ILE A 64 -6.08 7.52 -10.75
CA ILE A 64 -4.81 7.64 -10.05
C ILE A 64 -4.05 6.31 -10.14
N PRO A 65 -3.17 6.11 -11.13
CA PRO A 65 -2.44 4.85 -11.34
C PRO A 65 -1.54 4.41 -10.16
N LYS A 66 -1.32 5.30 -9.19
CA LYS A 66 -0.48 5.09 -8.00
C LYS A 66 -1.30 4.88 -6.71
N THR A 67 -2.61 4.66 -6.80
CA THR A 67 -3.49 4.45 -5.63
C THR A 67 -2.98 3.37 -4.71
N LEU A 68 -2.65 2.17 -5.23
CA LEU A 68 -2.24 1.06 -4.38
C LEU A 68 -0.92 1.32 -3.63
N PRO A 69 0.16 1.81 -4.28
CA PRO A 69 1.35 2.27 -3.55
C PRO A 69 1.05 3.33 -2.49
N TYR A 70 0.20 4.31 -2.79
CA TYR A 70 -0.15 5.36 -1.84
C TYR A 70 -0.95 4.85 -0.65
N LEU A 71 -1.90 3.95 -0.86
CA LEU A 71 -2.63 3.30 0.23
C LEU A 71 -1.69 2.47 1.09
N SER A 72 -0.74 1.78 0.46
CA SER A 72 0.26 0.97 1.16
C SER A 72 1.15 1.83 2.08
N GLU A 73 1.62 2.98 1.58
CA GLU A 73 2.36 3.97 2.40
C GLU A 73 1.53 4.50 3.57
N MET A 74 0.22 4.68 3.38
CA MET A 74 -0.68 5.17 4.44
C MET A 74 -0.98 4.11 5.50
N VAL A 75 -1.05 2.84 5.10
CA VAL A 75 -1.38 1.71 5.98
C VAL A 75 -0.15 1.24 6.76
N ALA A 76 1.06 1.35 6.20
CA ALA A 76 2.30 0.86 6.82
C ALA A 76 2.52 1.35 8.27
N PRO A 77 2.36 2.63 8.63
CA PRO A 77 2.48 3.07 10.02
C PRO A 77 1.43 2.45 10.96
N SER A 78 0.22 2.17 10.46
CA SER A 78 -0.84 1.50 11.24
C SER A 78 -0.51 0.02 11.49
N VAL A 79 0.18 -0.61 10.54
CA VAL A 79 0.71 -1.98 10.70
C VAL A 79 1.86 -2.01 11.71
N VAL A 80 2.79 -1.06 11.63
CA VAL A 80 3.87 -0.90 12.61
C VAL A 80 3.32 -0.68 14.02
N ALA A 81 2.29 0.15 14.16
CA ALA A 81 1.61 0.40 15.43
C ALA A 81 0.77 -0.79 15.94
N GLY A 82 0.61 -1.86 15.14
CA GLY A 82 -0.22 -3.01 15.48
C GLY A 82 -1.73 -2.73 15.44
N SER A 83 -2.15 -1.63 14.82
CA SER A 83 -3.56 -1.26 14.67
C SER A 83 -4.28 -2.13 13.65
N ILE A 84 -3.55 -2.58 12.63
CA ILE A 84 -4.00 -3.45 11.53
C ILE A 84 -2.95 -4.54 11.36
N THR A 85 -3.35 -5.80 11.27
CA THR A 85 -2.41 -6.90 11.03
C THR A 85 -2.31 -7.26 9.55
N ILE A 86 -1.21 -7.91 9.14
CA ILE A 86 -1.02 -8.30 7.74
C ILE A 86 -2.11 -9.29 7.27
N PRO A 87 -2.47 -10.35 8.01
CA PRO A 87 -3.60 -11.22 7.65
C PRO A 87 -4.93 -10.50 7.49
N GLN A 88 -5.24 -9.51 8.34
CA GLN A 88 -6.45 -8.69 8.16
C GLN A 88 -6.39 -7.99 6.80
N LEU A 89 -5.26 -7.39 6.47
CA LEU A 89 -5.05 -6.74 5.17
C LEU A 89 -5.16 -7.75 4.00
N VAL A 90 -4.71 -8.98 4.18
CA VAL A 90 -4.90 -10.07 3.21
C VAL A 90 -6.38 -10.39 3.02
N THR A 91 -7.14 -10.53 4.09
CA THR A 91 -8.59 -10.78 4.04
C THR A 91 -9.33 -9.63 3.35
N MET A 92 -8.98 -8.38 3.67
CA MET A 92 -9.57 -7.18 3.07
C MET A 92 -9.22 -7.00 1.60
N THR A 93 -8.22 -7.71 1.07
CA THR A 93 -7.80 -7.63 -0.33
C THR A 93 -8.14 -8.88 -1.13
N GLU A 94 -8.94 -9.80 -0.58
CA GLU A 94 -9.34 -11.02 -1.30
C GLU A 94 -10.05 -10.74 -2.62
N HIS A 95 -10.90 -9.72 -2.65
CA HIS A 95 -11.58 -9.29 -3.88
C HIS A 95 -10.62 -8.73 -4.93
N LEU A 96 -9.40 -8.34 -4.56
CA LEU A 96 -8.35 -7.83 -5.44
C LEU A 96 -7.34 -8.93 -5.85
N ARG A 97 -7.62 -10.20 -5.54
CA ARG A 97 -6.69 -11.29 -5.87
C ARG A 97 -6.69 -11.63 -7.36
N TYR A 98 -7.87 -11.61 -7.99
CA TYR A 98 -8.04 -12.05 -9.39
C TYR A 98 -7.23 -11.22 -10.39
N ASN A 99 -6.99 -9.95 -10.09
CA ASN A 99 -6.25 -9.00 -10.93
C ASN A 99 -4.79 -8.78 -10.46
N GLY A 100 -4.34 -9.51 -9.43
CA GLY A 100 -2.99 -9.39 -8.85
C GLY A 100 -2.75 -8.11 -8.04
N LYS A 101 -3.76 -7.27 -7.82
CA LYS A 101 -3.64 -6.02 -7.05
C LYS A 101 -3.49 -6.29 -5.56
N ALA A 102 -4.04 -7.40 -5.05
CA ALA A 102 -3.84 -7.84 -3.67
C ALA A 102 -2.34 -8.02 -3.37
N ALA A 103 -1.63 -8.80 -4.18
CA ALA A 103 -0.19 -8.96 -4.06
C ALA A 103 0.51 -7.59 -4.13
N LYS A 104 0.15 -6.73 -5.10
CA LYS A 104 0.75 -5.40 -5.22
C LYS A 104 0.58 -4.52 -3.97
N LEU A 105 -0.60 -4.53 -3.34
CA LEU A 105 -0.86 -3.76 -2.13
C LEU A 105 -0.12 -4.33 -0.92
N ILE A 106 -0.15 -5.65 -0.72
CA ILE A 106 0.55 -6.29 0.40
C ILE A 106 2.08 -6.11 0.26
N GLY A 107 2.63 -6.36 -0.92
CA GLY A 107 4.05 -6.18 -1.19
C GLY A 107 4.51 -4.74 -0.99
N ALA A 108 3.76 -3.77 -1.50
CA ALA A 108 4.06 -2.35 -1.29
C ALA A 108 3.92 -1.94 0.18
N THR A 109 2.98 -2.54 0.93
CA THR A 109 2.81 -2.26 2.36
C THR A 109 3.99 -2.79 3.15
N LEU A 110 4.43 -4.02 2.88
CA LEU A 110 5.63 -4.59 3.51
C LEU A 110 6.88 -3.77 3.19
N ALA A 111 7.08 -3.37 1.93
CA ALA A 111 8.20 -2.51 1.54
C ALA A 111 8.15 -1.14 2.24
N ALA A 112 6.96 -0.57 2.42
CA ALA A 112 6.78 0.66 3.17
C ALA A 112 7.06 0.47 4.68
N VAL A 113 6.68 -0.67 5.27
CA VAL A 113 7.03 -1.01 6.66
C VAL A 113 8.54 -1.14 6.83
N VAL A 114 9.25 -1.81 5.90
CA VAL A 114 10.73 -1.86 5.91
C VAL A 114 11.32 -0.46 5.83
N SER A 115 10.70 0.45 5.08
CA SER A 115 11.18 1.83 4.96
C SER A 115 10.91 2.69 6.20
N CYS A 116 9.88 2.36 6.99
CA CYS A 116 9.55 3.05 8.23
C CYS A 116 10.38 2.57 9.42
N GLU A 117 10.63 1.26 9.49
CA GLU A 117 11.34 0.59 10.58
C GLU A 117 12.55 -0.16 10.00
N ASP A 118 12.54 -1.50 10.08
CA ASP A 118 13.62 -2.38 9.62
C ASP A 118 13.04 -3.74 9.18
N GLU A 119 13.84 -4.53 8.44
CA GLU A 119 13.52 -5.89 8.00
C GLU A 119 13.16 -6.83 9.18
N ALA A 120 13.81 -6.65 10.33
CA ALA A 120 13.56 -7.45 11.53
C ALA A 120 12.12 -7.28 12.05
N LYS A 121 11.54 -6.07 11.92
CA LYS A 121 10.16 -5.82 12.35
C LYS A 121 9.17 -6.55 11.46
N VAL A 122 9.43 -6.57 10.15
CA VAL A 122 8.61 -7.32 9.18
C VAL A 122 8.67 -8.81 9.47
N GLN A 123 9.86 -9.35 9.76
CA GLN A 123 10.01 -10.75 10.15
C GLN A 123 9.28 -11.07 11.46
N GLU A 124 9.31 -10.19 12.46
CA GLU A 124 8.55 -10.36 13.71
C GLU A 124 7.03 -10.41 13.44
N LEU A 125 6.51 -9.47 12.64
CA LEU A 125 5.09 -9.39 12.30
C LEU A 125 4.62 -10.64 11.52
N LEU A 126 5.42 -11.13 10.58
CA LEU A 126 5.12 -12.33 9.80
C LEU A 126 5.39 -13.64 10.58
N ALA A 127 6.28 -13.63 11.58
CA ALA A 127 6.50 -14.77 12.47
C ALA A 127 5.35 -14.93 13.48
N ALA A 128 4.75 -13.83 13.92
CA ALA A 128 3.58 -13.85 14.80
C ALA A 128 2.35 -14.39 14.07
N GLU A 129 2.20 -14.10 12.78
CA GLU A 129 1.02 -14.45 11.99
C GLU A 129 1.41 -15.01 10.61
N SER A 130 1.12 -16.30 10.38
CA SER A 130 1.48 -16.98 9.13
C SER A 130 0.67 -16.46 7.95
N VAL A 131 1.34 -15.87 6.96
CA VAL A 131 0.73 -15.39 5.71
C VAL A 131 1.17 -16.27 4.56
N ASP A 132 0.21 -16.79 3.79
CA ASP A 132 0.48 -17.53 2.56
C ASP A 132 0.61 -16.58 1.37
N PHE A 133 1.85 -16.26 0.99
CA PHE A 133 2.14 -15.40 -0.15
C PHE A 133 1.73 -16.02 -1.50
N MET A 134 1.64 -17.35 -1.61
CA MET A 134 1.12 -17.99 -2.83
C MET A 134 -0.37 -17.73 -3.00
N ALA A 135 -1.11 -17.72 -1.89
CA ALA A 135 -2.53 -17.41 -1.92
C ALA A 135 -2.82 -15.96 -2.34
N LEU A 136 -1.86 -15.03 -2.18
CA LEU A 136 -1.99 -13.63 -2.59
C LEU A 136 -1.89 -13.42 -4.11
N LEU A 137 -1.19 -14.32 -4.80
CA LEU A 137 -1.03 -14.23 -6.24
C LEU A 137 -2.34 -14.60 -6.95
N ALA A 138 -2.56 -13.96 -8.11
CA ALA A 138 -3.66 -14.31 -8.99
C ALA A 138 -3.56 -15.80 -9.36
N GLU A 139 -4.69 -16.49 -9.50
CA GLU A 139 -4.72 -17.95 -9.69
C GLU A 139 -3.91 -18.40 -10.92
N ALA A 140 -3.89 -17.57 -11.96
CA ALA A 140 -3.12 -17.79 -13.18
C ALA A 140 -1.59 -17.78 -12.97
N ASN A 141 -1.11 -17.14 -11.90
CA ASN A 141 0.31 -16.90 -11.60
C ASN A 141 0.75 -17.57 -10.29
N ARG A 142 0.02 -18.55 -9.76
CA ARG A 142 0.41 -19.29 -8.56
C ARG A 142 1.54 -20.29 -8.87
N ASN A 143 2.77 -19.78 -8.95
CA ASN A 143 3.97 -20.58 -9.07
C ASN A 143 5.08 -20.04 -8.15
N GLU A 144 6.03 -20.91 -7.79
CA GLU A 144 7.16 -20.54 -6.93
C GLU A 144 8.01 -19.42 -7.56
N GLU A 145 8.11 -19.39 -8.89
CA GLU A 145 8.83 -18.34 -9.64
C GLU A 145 8.17 -16.95 -9.52
N ALA A 146 6.85 -16.85 -9.48
CA ALA A 146 6.16 -15.57 -9.29
C ALA A 146 6.25 -15.10 -7.85
N VAL A 147 6.27 -16.01 -6.87
CA VAL A 147 6.53 -15.66 -5.47
C VAL A 147 7.95 -15.11 -5.33
N GLN A 148 8.91 -15.74 -6.01
CA GLN A 148 10.29 -15.28 -6.06
C GLN A 148 10.41 -13.90 -6.71
N THR A 149 9.71 -13.69 -7.83
CA THR A 149 9.65 -12.40 -8.52
C THR A 149 9.01 -11.34 -7.63
N PHE A 150 7.94 -11.69 -6.91
CA PHE A 150 7.29 -10.83 -5.93
C PHE A 150 8.27 -10.38 -4.83
N TYR A 151 9.05 -11.30 -4.25
CA TYR A 151 10.05 -10.92 -3.25
C TYR A 151 11.11 -9.98 -3.82
N GLN A 152 11.53 -10.16 -5.08
CA GLN A 152 12.50 -9.29 -5.72
C GLN A 152 11.92 -7.90 -6.03
N ASP A 153 10.71 -7.83 -6.57
CA ASP A 153 10.05 -6.58 -6.97
C ASP A 153 9.82 -5.63 -5.79
N TYR A 154 9.55 -6.17 -4.61
CA TYR A 154 9.33 -5.39 -3.38
C TYR A 154 10.54 -5.34 -2.45
N ALA A 155 11.71 -5.79 -2.91
CA ALA A 155 12.93 -5.87 -2.09
C ALA A 155 12.76 -6.67 -0.78
N LEU A 156 11.85 -7.64 -0.78
CA LEU A 156 11.55 -8.54 0.34
C LEU A 156 12.41 -9.82 0.30
N GLY A 157 13.61 -9.74 -0.27
CA GLY A 157 14.50 -10.90 -0.43
C GLY A 157 14.96 -11.55 0.89
N PHE A 158 14.79 -10.87 2.02
CA PHE A 158 15.05 -11.38 3.36
C PHE A 158 13.97 -12.32 3.92
N LEU A 159 12.84 -12.48 3.22
CA LEU A 159 11.76 -13.43 3.56
C LEU A 159 11.92 -14.80 2.87
N MET A 160 13.00 -14.96 2.12
CA MET A 160 13.31 -16.13 1.28
C MET A 160 14.08 -17.21 2.02
#